data_AF-A0A965XU03-F1
#
_entry.id   AF-A0A965XU03-F1
#
_cell.length_a   1.000
_cell.length_b   1.000
_cell.length_c   1.000
_cell.angle_alpha   90.00
_cell.angle_beta   90.00
_cell.angle_gamma   90.00
#
_symmetry.space_group_name_H-M   'P 1'
#
loop_
_entity.id
_entity.type
_entity.pdbx_description
1 polymer ?
#
loop_
_entity_poly.entity_id
_entity_poly.type
_entity_poly.pdbx_seq_one_letter_code
_entity_poly.pdbx_strand_id
1 'polypeptide(L)'
;MAMVTTETTRTACHTSQYPTTEKAMKTGRQHVQWLGFFLLAFFSTMLVGCTGDSSSDDDTEALRIYEMVAGNGLLTPDGESADKFSLNLGSVPESILYFTDRPAQKAGFVELGHVIDTAWPKVYGQVPPNALLRGTTVSQEYIELFCVLDSPVYHKTAAQLDFNLTFLDGSQKPEMPLSFTDVKLVILNNAQASTLEWSEVLLGNVASFKPTATEGTYTFTIQSVFDPVFSYTNAPNRLSATIPILSYVQSWPSRFGDSPPNVSISYGMTATETGEVQVVTLSDPIYNQATGELSFTAKRLFGTEAIPSTGMIVVGPTLFIDGGKSTAFTLTNKSGQDLYVYDFSYLQPQATQASFTLTNGKSKQISLTPNKSMRVYFSNEKLTQSIENGQASDVFNYHVDAAVTYSFMEYLYEPSSSRYTFDLSYIDEYSYPLTVKFSNVPDSYKGCETGHEYGFTSLAAVKNNLKKQTDYRWDALIWPAVVQTDWDSEKYPKNMHRIIGPNKIWTAQQSGAAHGGPWTPYSYGDFMASLPWNGMQLFNSTTNWSGWQTMTQADNPGPSFTSYAKALHDAATADKKGKFGFFVYPQDNTSGEFTYVPDSVGCTVTIYPCDK
;
A
#
# COMPACT_ATOMS: atom_id res chain seq x y z
N MET A 1 40.18 -10.88 46.71
CA MET A 1 40.59 -10.15 47.92
C MET A 1 39.32 -9.53 48.47
N ALA A 2 38.89 -9.93 49.67
CA ALA A 2 37.47 -9.99 50.09
C ALA A 2 36.64 -10.98 49.22
N MET A 3 35.67 -11.79 49.68
CA MET A 3 34.81 -11.84 50.90
C MET A 3 33.67 -10.79 50.94
N VAL A 4 32.44 -11.08 51.39
CA VAL A 4 31.82 -12.37 51.79
C VAL A 4 30.29 -12.34 51.58
N THR A 5 29.66 -13.50 51.78
CA THR A 5 28.22 -13.80 51.88
C THR A 5 27.51 -13.05 53.05
N THR A 6 26.21 -13.17 53.35
CA THR A 6 25.17 -14.09 52.83
C THR A 6 23.86 -13.30 52.54
N GLU A 7 22.63 -13.48 53.06
CA GLU A 7 21.98 -14.44 53.98
C GLU A 7 20.48 -14.61 53.63
N THR A 8 19.60 -14.93 54.58
CA THR A 8 18.16 -15.19 54.35
C THR A 8 17.37 -14.94 55.63
N THR A 9 16.11 -14.50 55.54
CA THR A 9 15.18 -14.58 56.69
C THR A 9 13.76 -14.96 56.26
N ARG A 10 13.17 -15.96 56.93
CA ARG A 10 11.74 -16.28 56.91
C ARG A 10 11.09 -15.83 58.22
N THR A 11 9.85 -15.35 58.17
CA THR A 11 8.86 -15.50 59.24
C THR A 11 7.51 -15.81 58.59
N ALA A 12 6.59 -16.47 59.31
CA ALA A 12 5.37 -17.05 58.74
C ALA A 12 4.12 -16.82 59.61
N CYS A 13 2.97 -17.25 59.07
CA CYS A 13 1.67 -17.46 59.73
C CYS A 13 0.88 -16.25 60.25
N HIS A 14 -0.35 -16.11 59.74
CA HIS A 14 -1.52 -16.25 60.60
C HIS A 14 -2.70 -16.85 59.84
N THR A 15 -3.57 -17.60 60.55
CA THR A 15 -4.70 -18.34 59.99
C THR A 15 -6.05 -17.82 60.48
N SER A 16 -7.06 -17.79 59.60
CA SER A 16 -8.50 -17.74 59.92
C SER A 16 -9.26 -18.23 58.67
N GLN A 17 -9.69 -19.50 58.62
CA GLN A 17 -11.01 -20.00 59.05
C GLN A 17 -12.19 -19.54 58.18
N TYR A 18 -12.82 -20.51 57.51
CA TYR A 18 -14.11 -20.40 56.80
C TYR A 18 -15.28 -20.24 57.79
N PRO A 19 -16.46 -19.84 57.30
CA PRO A 19 -17.49 -20.86 57.16
C PRO A 19 -18.04 -21.00 55.74
N THR A 20 -18.54 -22.20 55.44
CA THR A 20 -19.21 -22.55 54.18
C THR A 20 -20.64 -22.01 54.11
N THR A 21 -21.10 -21.65 52.92
CA THR A 21 -22.53 -21.73 52.59
C THR A 21 -22.70 -22.20 51.15
N GLU A 22 -23.14 -23.45 51.02
CA GLU A 22 -23.44 -24.11 49.75
C GLU A 22 -24.79 -23.63 49.20
N LYS A 23 -24.82 -23.20 47.94
CA LYS A 23 -26.07 -23.01 47.19
C LYS A 23 -25.87 -23.27 45.70
N ALA A 24 -26.13 -24.50 45.28
CA ALA A 24 -26.16 -24.88 43.88
C ALA A 24 -27.34 -24.19 43.16
N MET A 25 -27.03 -23.29 42.23
CA MET A 25 -28.04 -22.69 41.35
C MET A 25 -28.11 -23.50 40.05
N LYS A 26 -29.16 -24.32 39.92
CA LYS A 26 -29.35 -25.20 38.75
C LYS A 26 -29.54 -24.37 37.47
N THR A 27 -28.76 -24.65 36.44
CA THR A 27 -28.90 -24.10 35.09
C THR A 27 -30.14 -24.65 34.39
N GLY A 28 -31.29 -24.01 34.64
CA GLY A 28 -32.53 -24.29 33.94
C GLY A 28 -32.52 -23.77 32.50
N ARG A 29 -31.89 -24.50 31.57
CA ARG A 29 -32.11 -24.30 30.12
C ARG A 29 -33.57 -24.66 29.80
N GLN A 30 -34.44 -23.66 29.77
CA GLN A 30 -35.74 -23.80 29.10
C GLN A 30 -35.52 -23.66 27.60
N HIS A 31 -35.75 -24.74 26.86
CA HIS A 31 -35.92 -24.65 25.42
C HIS A 31 -37.22 -23.90 25.14
N VAL A 32 -37.12 -22.67 24.64
CA VAL A 32 -38.28 -21.91 24.18
C VAL A 32 -38.27 -21.92 22.66
N GLN A 33 -39.00 -22.87 22.08
CA GLN A 33 -39.40 -22.80 20.67
C GLN A 33 -40.40 -21.65 20.52
N TRP A 34 -40.12 -20.69 19.63
CA TRP A 34 -41.13 -19.73 19.21
C TRP A 34 -41.54 -19.98 17.76
N LEU A 35 -42.85 -20.15 17.57
CA LEU A 35 -43.47 -20.02 16.26
C LEU A 35 -43.24 -18.59 15.75
N GLY A 36 -42.94 -18.45 14.46
CA GLY A 36 -43.01 -17.14 13.82
C GLY A 36 -44.47 -16.71 13.64
N PHE A 37 -44.78 -15.49 14.03
CA PHE A 37 -45.87 -14.70 13.44
C PHE A 37 -45.76 -13.23 13.88
N PHE A 38 -45.45 -12.34 12.94
CA PHE A 38 -46.01 -10.97 12.94
C PHE A 38 -46.05 -10.41 11.53
N LEU A 39 -47.11 -10.77 10.80
CA LEU A 39 -47.56 -10.01 9.63
C LEU A 39 -48.13 -8.67 10.13
N LEU A 40 -47.40 -7.57 9.92
CA LEU A 40 -47.91 -6.22 10.14
C LEU A 40 -47.93 -5.43 8.83
N ALA A 41 -49.04 -5.53 8.11
CA ALA A 41 -49.23 -4.83 6.84
C ALA A 41 -49.48 -3.33 7.05
N PHE A 42 -48.43 -2.51 6.94
CA PHE A 42 -48.59 -1.07 6.83
C PHE A 42 -49.02 -0.68 5.40
N PHE A 43 -50.24 -0.14 5.29
CA PHE A 43 -50.73 0.52 4.09
C PHE A 43 -50.03 1.89 3.94
N SER A 44 -48.86 1.93 3.31
CA SER A 44 -48.23 3.18 2.92
C SER A 44 -49.05 3.86 1.81
N THR A 45 -49.61 5.02 2.12
CA THR A 45 -50.41 5.82 1.18
C THR A 45 -49.56 6.30 0.01
N MET A 46 -49.98 6.02 -1.23
CA MET A 46 -49.32 6.55 -2.43
C MET A 46 -49.43 8.08 -2.49
N LEU A 47 -48.29 8.77 -2.38
CA LEU A 47 -48.17 10.14 -2.87
C LEU A 47 -47.86 10.09 -4.36
N VAL A 48 -48.89 10.31 -5.18
CA VAL A 48 -48.77 10.41 -6.64
C VAL A 48 -48.11 11.74 -7.01
N GLY A 49 -46.79 11.71 -7.20
CA GLY A 49 -45.98 12.85 -7.62
C GLY A 49 -45.76 12.91 -9.13
N CYS A 50 -46.82 13.03 -9.93
CA CYS A 50 -46.69 13.16 -11.39
C CYS A 50 -46.49 14.63 -11.82
N THR A 51 -45.30 14.98 -12.34
CA THR A 51 -45.08 15.41 -13.75
C THR A 51 -43.67 15.98 -13.97
N GLY A 52 -42.96 15.50 -15.02
CA GLY A 52 -41.90 16.21 -15.79
C GLY A 52 -40.71 16.78 -15.00
N ASP A 53 -39.52 16.19 -15.06
CA ASP A 53 -38.72 16.10 -16.30
C ASP A 53 -37.90 14.80 -16.41
N SER A 54 -37.55 14.42 -17.64
CA SER A 54 -36.72 13.24 -17.91
C SER A 54 -35.22 13.59 -17.86
N SER A 55 -34.70 13.88 -16.66
CA SER A 55 -33.26 13.72 -16.41
C SER A 55 -32.90 12.24 -16.54
N SER A 56 -31.80 11.93 -17.23
CA SER A 56 -31.20 10.60 -17.15
C SER A 56 -30.80 10.32 -15.70
N ASP A 57 -31.33 9.25 -15.11
CA ASP A 57 -30.80 8.74 -13.85
C ASP A 57 -29.34 8.32 -14.09
N ASP A 58 -28.40 9.03 -13.45
CA ASP A 58 -27.00 8.63 -13.49
C ASP A 58 -26.86 7.23 -12.90
N ASP A 59 -26.40 6.29 -13.75
CA ASP A 59 -26.24 4.86 -13.47
C ASP A 59 -25.08 4.63 -12.50
N THR A 60 -25.30 4.98 -11.23
CA THR A 60 -24.36 4.84 -10.13
C THR A 60 -24.16 3.38 -9.69
N GLU A 61 -24.62 2.39 -10.45
CA GLU A 61 -24.54 0.98 -10.08
C GLU A 61 -23.10 0.47 -9.93
N ALA A 62 -22.19 0.93 -10.80
CA ALA A 62 -20.76 0.61 -10.70
C ALA A 62 -20.06 1.28 -9.50
N LEU A 63 -20.72 2.22 -8.82
CA LEU A 63 -20.26 2.82 -7.57
C LEU A 63 -20.88 2.16 -6.32
N ARG A 64 -21.83 1.23 -6.47
CA ARG A 64 -22.51 0.64 -5.30
C ARG A 64 -21.58 -0.31 -4.55
N ILE A 65 -21.39 -0.02 -3.27
CA ILE A 65 -20.93 -0.94 -2.25
C ILE A 65 -22.19 -1.56 -1.61
N TYR A 66 -22.19 -2.87 -1.44
CA TYR A 66 -23.36 -3.63 -0.96
C TYR A 66 -23.09 -4.22 0.42
N GLU A 67 -24.05 -4.13 1.34
CA GLU A 67 -23.94 -4.69 2.69
C GLU A 67 -25.17 -5.54 3.04
N MET A 68 -24.92 -6.76 3.52
CA MET A 68 -25.96 -7.66 4.03
C MET A 68 -25.55 -8.30 5.35
N VAL A 69 -26.57 -8.69 6.13
CA VAL A 69 -26.44 -9.63 7.25
C VAL A 69 -27.14 -10.93 6.85
N ALA A 70 -26.45 -12.06 7.01
CA ALA A 70 -27.01 -13.40 6.82
C ALA A 70 -26.96 -14.20 8.13
N GLY A 71 -27.96 -15.05 8.37
CA GLY A 71 -28.09 -15.75 9.66
C GLY A 71 -27.00 -16.80 9.92
N ASN A 72 -26.47 -17.41 8.85
CA ASN A 72 -25.39 -18.41 8.94
C ASN A 72 -24.57 -18.46 7.65
N GLY A 73 -23.34 -18.99 7.76
CA GLY A 73 -22.45 -19.25 6.64
C GLY A 73 -21.63 -20.52 6.84
N LEU A 74 -21.30 -21.16 5.72
CA LEU A 74 -20.45 -22.34 5.63
C LEU A 74 -19.40 -22.12 4.54
N LEU A 75 -18.12 -22.28 4.90
CA LEU A 75 -17.02 -22.37 3.96
C LEU A 75 -16.54 -23.82 3.83
N THR A 76 -16.32 -24.25 2.60
CA THR A 76 -15.80 -25.59 2.26
C THR A 76 -14.70 -25.49 1.21
N PRO A 77 -13.70 -26.39 1.17
CA PRO A 77 -12.67 -26.37 0.14
C PRO A 77 -13.25 -26.64 -1.25
N ASP A 78 -12.93 -25.76 -2.20
CA ASP A 78 -13.21 -25.93 -3.64
C ASP A 78 -12.35 -27.08 -4.22
N GLY A 79 -11.13 -27.23 -3.71
CA GLY A 79 -10.19 -28.28 -4.09
C GLY A 79 -9.21 -27.89 -5.19
N GLU A 80 -9.41 -26.75 -5.87
CA GLU A 80 -8.45 -26.22 -6.85
C GLU A 80 -7.18 -25.64 -6.21
N SER A 81 -7.28 -25.01 -5.03
CA SER A 81 -6.12 -24.45 -4.30
C SER A 81 -6.35 -24.41 -2.79
N ALA A 82 -5.29 -24.11 -2.04
CA ALA A 82 -5.37 -23.95 -0.58
C ALA A 82 -6.03 -22.63 -0.13
N ASP A 83 -6.45 -21.77 -1.06
CA ASP A 83 -7.01 -20.44 -0.81
C ASP A 83 -8.38 -20.24 -1.48
N LYS A 84 -8.91 -21.28 -2.15
CA LYS A 84 -10.20 -21.30 -2.83
C LYS A 84 -11.24 -22.14 -2.09
N PHE A 85 -12.43 -21.58 -1.93
CA PHE A 85 -13.50 -22.13 -1.11
C PHE A 85 -14.87 -21.86 -1.74
N SER A 86 -15.83 -22.78 -1.59
CA SER A 86 -17.24 -22.46 -1.80
C SER A 86 -17.82 -21.90 -0.50
N LEU A 87 -18.47 -20.73 -0.60
CA LEU A 87 -19.18 -20.05 0.47
C LEU A 87 -20.69 -20.22 0.26
N ASN A 88 -21.37 -20.94 1.14
CA ASN A 88 -22.83 -20.97 1.23
C ASN A 88 -23.28 -20.04 2.36
N LEU A 89 -24.15 -19.08 2.07
CA LEU A 89 -24.83 -18.24 3.05
C LEU A 89 -26.30 -18.66 3.19
N GLY A 90 -26.77 -18.79 4.42
CA GLY A 90 -28.14 -19.18 4.76
C GLY A 90 -28.89 -18.09 5.53
N SER A 91 -30.20 -18.01 5.30
CA SER A 91 -31.09 -16.96 5.81
C SER A 91 -30.65 -15.57 5.34
N VAL A 92 -30.41 -15.40 4.04
CA VAL A 92 -30.12 -14.10 3.41
C VAL A 92 -31.41 -13.31 3.17
N PRO A 93 -31.39 -11.96 3.23
CA PRO A 93 -32.58 -11.13 3.02
C PRO A 93 -32.97 -11.04 1.53
N GLU A 94 -34.24 -10.76 1.25
CA GLU A 94 -34.68 -10.52 -0.14
C GLU A 94 -34.15 -9.21 -0.75
N SER A 95 -33.76 -8.26 0.10
CA SER A 95 -33.19 -6.97 -0.28
C SER A 95 -31.88 -6.71 0.47
N ILE A 96 -30.92 -6.11 -0.23
CA ILE A 96 -29.57 -5.81 0.27
C ILE A 96 -29.41 -4.29 0.41
N LEU A 97 -28.69 -3.83 1.45
CA LEU A 97 -28.34 -2.42 1.59
C LEU A 97 -27.31 -2.08 0.49
N TYR A 98 -27.44 -0.90 -0.11
CA TYR A 98 -26.36 -0.30 -0.87
C TYR A 98 -26.09 1.13 -0.40
N PHE A 99 -24.86 1.57 -0.59
CA PHE A 99 -24.49 2.97 -0.65
C PHE A 99 -23.48 3.14 -1.79
N THR A 100 -23.39 4.33 -2.36
CA THR A 100 -22.41 4.62 -3.41
C THR A 100 -21.09 5.07 -2.81
N ASP A 101 -20.00 4.61 -3.40
CA ASP A 101 -18.68 5.23 -3.26
C ASP A 101 -18.71 6.69 -3.73
N ARG A 102 -17.85 7.51 -3.14
CA ARG A 102 -17.77 8.96 -3.32
C ARG A 102 -17.36 9.34 -4.76
N PRO A 103 -17.74 10.54 -5.26
CA PRO A 103 -18.46 11.61 -4.58
C PRO A 103 -19.98 11.44 -4.55
N ALA A 104 -20.53 10.32 -5.05
CA ALA A 104 -21.96 10.07 -4.99
C ALA A 104 -22.40 9.79 -3.54
N GLN A 105 -23.51 10.41 -3.13
CA GLN A 105 -24.07 10.31 -1.77
C GLN A 105 -25.46 9.64 -1.80
N LYS A 106 -25.62 8.55 -2.57
CA LYS A 106 -26.86 7.76 -2.67
C LYS A 106 -26.77 6.53 -1.77
N ALA A 107 -27.83 6.21 -1.04
CA ALA A 107 -27.94 4.98 -0.25
C ALA A 107 -29.40 4.51 -0.13
N GLY A 108 -29.61 3.22 0.13
CA GLY A 108 -30.94 2.63 0.29
C GLY A 108 -30.90 1.11 0.17
N PHE A 109 -32.04 0.50 -0.18
CA PHE A 109 -32.17 -0.94 -0.42
C PHE A 109 -32.46 -1.25 -1.89
N VAL A 110 -32.03 -2.42 -2.35
CA VAL A 110 -32.34 -2.98 -3.67
C VAL A 110 -32.58 -4.49 -3.55
N GLU A 111 -33.42 -5.08 -4.41
CA GLU A 111 -33.68 -6.53 -4.37
C GLU A 111 -32.40 -7.32 -4.67
N LEU A 112 -32.10 -8.32 -3.84
CA LEU A 112 -30.89 -9.15 -3.98
C LEU A 112 -30.85 -9.88 -5.32
N GLY A 113 -32.01 -10.36 -5.81
CA GLY A 113 -32.11 -10.96 -7.15
C GLY A 113 -31.70 -10.02 -8.27
N HIS A 114 -32.07 -8.73 -8.21
CA HIS A 114 -31.62 -7.74 -9.19
C HIS A 114 -30.11 -7.51 -9.14
N VAL A 115 -29.50 -7.53 -7.95
CA VAL A 115 -28.04 -7.39 -7.81
C VAL A 115 -27.33 -8.59 -8.44
N ILE A 116 -27.79 -9.82 -8.20
CA ILE A 116 -27.15 -11.04 -8.72
C ILE A 116 -27.43 -11.24 -10.22
N ASP A 117 -28.67 -11.08 -10.67
CA ASP A 117 -29.07 -11.39 -12.05
C ASP A 117 -28.78 -10.26 -13.05
N THR A 118 -28.73 -8.99 -12.60
CA THR A 118 -28.58 -7.80 -13.48
C THR A 118 -27.31 -7.01 -13.22
N ALA A 119 -27.05 -6.60 -11.97
CA ALA A 119 -25.91 -5.74 -11.66
C ALA A 119 -24.57 -6.50 -11.73
N TRP A 120 -24.51 -7.73 -11.22
CA TRP A 120 -23.27 -8.49 -11.12
C TRP A 120 -22.61 -8.80 -12.48
N PRO A 121 -23.33 -9.31 -13.52
CA PRO A 121 -22.71 -9.55 -14.82
C PRO A 121 -22.19 -8.26 -15.49
N LYS A 122 -22.79 -7.11 -15.17
CA LYS A 122 -22.49 -5.79 -15.73
C LYS A 122 -21.30 -5.09 -15.04
N VAL A 123 -21.23 -5.13 -13.71
CA VAL A 123 -20.19 -4.45 -12.92
C VAL A 123 -18.99 -5.36 -12.63
N TYR A 124 -19.26 -6.64 -12.35
CA TYR A 124 -18.29 -7.59 -11.79
C TYR A 124 -17.90 -8.72 -12.76
N GLY A 125 -18.68 -8.95 -13.83
CA GLY A 125 -18.47 -10.05 -14.78
C GLY A 125 -17.14 -10.07 -15.56
N GLN A 126 -16.31 -9.03 -15.47
CA GLN A 126 -14.92 -9.02 -15.99
C GLN A 126 -13.85 -9.04 -14.87
N VAL A 127 -14.19 -8.51 -13.69
CA VAL A 127 -13.29 -8.35 -12.55
C VAL A 127 -14.12 -8.63 -11.30
N PRO A 128 -14.01 -9.83 -10.70
CA PRO A 128 -14.75 -10.16 -9.50
C PRO A 128 -14.35 -9.23 -8.34
N PRO A 129 -15.31 -8.74 -7.52
CA PRO A 129 -15.07 -7.77 -6.48
C PRO A 129 -14.23 -8.34 -5.34
N ASN A 130 -13.65 -7.44 -4.56
CA ASN A 130 -13.24 -7.80 -3.21
C ASN A 130 -14.46 -7.71 -2.27
N ALA A 131 -14.39 -8.44 -1.16
CA ALA A 131 -15.38 -8.39 -0.11
C ALA A 131 -14.73 -8.53 1.26
N LEU A 132 -15.40 -8.00 2.27
CA LEU A 132 -15.17 -8.31 3.68
C LEU A 132 -16.27 -9.21 4.20
N LEU A 133 -15.91 -10.41 4.66
CA LEU A 133 -16.79 -11.29 5.40
C LEU A 133 -16.38 -11.29 6.88
N ARG A 134 -17.33 -11.06 7.77
CA ARG A 134 -17.19 -11.27 9.22
C ARG A 134 -18.27 -12.23 9.72
N GLY A 135 -17.94 -13.09 10.68
CA GLY A 135 -18.92 -13.94 11.34
C GLY A 135 -18.45 -14.48 12.69
N THR A 136 -19.38 -15.00 13.49
CA THR A 136 -19.12 -15.64 14.78
C THR A 136 -18.95 -17.14 14.59
N THR A 137 -17.79 -17.69 14.95
CA THR A 137 -17.53 -19.14 14.86
C THR A 137 -18.20 -19.93 15.99
N VAL A 138 -18.23 -21.26 15.87
CA VAL A 138 -18.76 -22.16 16.91
C VAL A 138 -18.00 -22.10 18.25
N SER A 139 -16.76 -21.61 18.28
CA SER A 139 -15.99 -21.32 19.49
C SER A 139 -16.34 -19.96 20.14
N GLN A 140 -17.23 -19.18 19.51
CA GLN A 140 -17.58 -17.79 19.85
C GLN A 140 -16.44 -16.78 19.58
N GLU A 141 -15.50 -17.14 18.70
CA GLU A 141 -14.47 -16.24 18.19
C GLU A 141 -14.93 -15.59 16.88
N TYR A 142 -14.62 -14.31 16.68
CA TYR A 142 -14.88 -13.65 15.41
C TYR A 142 -13.84 -14.06 14.36
N ILE A 143 -14.29 -14.38 13.16
CA ILE A 143 -13.43 -14.41 11.97
C ILE A 143 -13.73 -13.21 11.09
N GLU A 144 -12.68 -12.61 10.53
CA GLU A 144 -12.74 -11.49 9.59
C GLU A 144 -11.85 -11.84 8.39
N LEU A 145 -12.42 -11.83 7.17
CA LEU A 145 -11.78 -12.26 5.94
C LEU A 145 -11.87 -11.15 4.88
N PHE A 146 -10.71 -10.74 4.35
CA PHE A 146 -10.60 -10.05 3.07
C PHE A 146 -10.45 -11.08 1.96
N CYS A 147 -11.32 -11.00 0.96
CA CYS A 147 -11.47 -12.05 -0.05
C CYS A 147 -11.92 -11.49 -1.40
N VAL A 148 -11.79 -12.30 -2.45
CA VAL A 148 -12.50 -12.13 -3.73
C VAL A 148 -13.77 -12.97 -3.69
N LEU A 149 -14.89 -12.40 -4.14
CA LEU A 149 -16.11 -13.16 -4.41
C LEU A 149 -16.37 -13.22 -5.91
N ASP A 150 -16.75 -14.39 -6.40
CA ASP A 150 -17.07 -14.65 -7.81
C ASP A 150 -18.24 -15.62 -7.96
N SER A 151 -18.83 -15.66 -9.16
CA SER A 151 -19.84 -16.63 -9.59
C SER A 151 -21.01 -16.83 -8.61
N PRO A 152 -21.73 -15.76 -8.22
CA PRO A 152 -22.84 -15.85 -7.27
C PRO A 152 -24.04 -16.65 -7.80
N VAL A 153 -24.72 -17.36 -6.91
CA VAL A 153 -26.00 -18.04 -7.21
C VAL A 153 -27.02 -17.77 -6.10
N TYR A 154 -28.10 -17.05 -6.41
CA TYR A 154 -29.15 -16.73 -5.43
C TYR A 154 -30.33 -17.72 -5.50
N HIS A 155 -30.53 -18.47 -4.43
CA HIS A 155 -31.62 -19.43 -4.28
C HIS A 155 -32.77 -18.83 -3.46
N LYS A 156 -33.52 -17.87 -4.05
CA LYS A 156 -34.60 -17.11 -3.36
C LYS A 156 -35.54 -17.97 -2.53
N THR A 157 -36.04 -19.10 -3.06
CA THR A 157 -36.97 -19.99 -2.34
C THR A 157 -36.37 -20.68 -1.10
N ALA A 158 -35.04 -20.79 -1.03
CA ALA A 158 -34.33 -21.35 0.12
C ALA A 158 -33.76 -20.28 1.06
N ALA A 159 -33.84 -18.99 0.70
CA ALA A 159 -33.12 -17.89 1.33
C ALA A 159 -31.60 -18.18 1.47
N GLN A 160 -31.01 -18.74 0.41
CA GLN A 160 -29.57 -19.05 0.31
C GLN A 160 -28.90 -18.27 -0.81
N LEU A 161 -27.62 -17.96 -0.62
CA LEU A 161 -26.74 -17.33 -1.61
C LEU A 161 -25.37 -18.01 -1.57
N ASP A 162 -24.95 -18.53 -2.72
CA ASP A 162 -23.66 -19.20 -2.89
C ASP A 162 -22.66 -18.31 -3.63
N PHE A 163 -21.37 -18.42 -3.32
CA PHE A 163 -20.25 -17.79 -4.03
C PHE A 163 -19.05 -18.74 -4.12
N ASN A 164 -18.23 -18.54 -5.16
CA ASN A 164 -16.82 -18.92 -5.12
C ASN A 164 -16.03 -17.84 -4.39
N LEU A 165 -15.30 -18.20 -3.33
CA LEU A 165 -14.49 -17.30 -2.52
C LEU A 165 -13.00 -17.63 -2.70
N THR A 166 -12.17 -16.60 -2.95
CA THR A 166 -10.71 -16.70 -2.83
C THR A 166 -10.24 -15.86 -1.65
N PHE A 167 -9.58 -16.47 -0.66
CA PHE A 167 -8.99 -15.78 0.49
C PHE A 167 -7.80 -14.92 0.05
N LEU A 168 -7.69 -13.71 0.61
CA LEU A 168 -6.57 -12.79 0.37
C LEU A 168 -5.81 -12.49 1.66
N ASP A 169 -6.53 -12.12 2.72
CA ASP A 169 -5.99 -11.77 4.05
C ASP A 169 -7.12 -11.87 5.10
N GLY A 170 -6.80 -11.74 6.39
CA GLY A 170 -7.81 -11.72 7.45
C GLY A 170 -7.24 -11.85 8.86
N SER A 171 -8.13 -11.95 9.86
CA SER A 171 -7.72 -12.17 11.27
C SER A 171 -6.97 -13.49 11.46
N GLN A 172 -7.29 -14.49 10.64
CA GLN A 172 -6.54 -15.73 10.45
C GLN A 172 -6.96 -16.39 9.12
N LYS A 173 -6.08 -17.22 8.54
CA LYS A 173 -6.48 -18.09 7.43
C LYS A 173 -7.46 -19.16 7.94
N PRO A 174 -8.65 -19.31 7.35
CA PRO A 174 -9.69 -20.20 7.90
C PRO A 174 -9.32 -21.69 7.80
N GLU A 175 -9.43 -22.41 8.91
CA GLU A 175 -9.42 -23.88 8.95
C GLU A 175 -10.75 -24.45 8.42
N MET A 176 -10.70 -25.52 7.62
CA MET A 176 -11.87 -25.98 6.85
C MET A 176 -12.35 -27.39 7.22
N PRO A 177 -13.67 -27.67 7.14
CA PRO A 177 -14.75 -26.73 6.81
C PRO A 177 -15.09 -25.81 7.99
N LEU A 178 -15.43 -24.55 7.70
CA LEU A 178 -15.73 -23.53 8.72
C LEU A 178 -17.22 -23.17 8.71
N SER A 179 -17.87 -23.25 9.88
CA SER A 179 -19.27 -22.82 10.06
C SER A 179 -19.34 -21.64 11.04
N PHE A 180 -20.17 -20.64 10.71
CA PHE A 180 -20.28 -19.39 11.45
C PHE A 180 -21.70 -18.81 11.37
N THR A 181 -22.07 -17.99 12.37
CA THR A 181 -23.33 -17.26 12.49
C THR A 181 -23.09 -15.75 12.36
N ASP A 182 -24.17 -14.96 12.41
CA ASP A 182 -24.11 -13.49 12.54
C ASP A 182 -23.29 -12.83 11.43
N VAL A 183 -23.48 -13.32 10.19
CA VAL A 183 -22.57 -13.05 9.09
C VAL A 183 -22.80 -11.64 8.57
N LYS A 184 -21.83 -10.73 8.73
CA LYS A 184 -21.79 -9.47 7.98
C LYS A 184 -20.96 -9.68 6.72
N LEU A 185 -21.54 -9.36 5.56
CA LEU A 185 -20.83 -9.35 4.28
C LEU A 185 -20.96 -7.98 3.62
N VAL A 186 -19.82 -7.35 3.35
CA VAL A 186 -19.71 -6.13 2.54
C VAL A 186 -18.99 -6.46 1.23
N ILE A 187 -19.61 -6.16 0.10
CA ILE A 187 -19.08 -6.38 -1.25
C ILE A 187 -18.73 -5.01 -1.85
N LEU A 188 -17.45 -4.84 -2.21
CA LEU A 188 -16.90 -3.57 -2.67
C LEU A 188 -17.31 -3.28 -4.12
N ASN A 189 -17.32 -2.00 -4.49
CA ASN A 189 -17.24 -1.58 -5.88
C ASN A 189 -15.87 -1.91 -6.49
N ASN A 190 -15.81 -1.91 -7.82
CA ASN A 190 -14.55 -1.99 -8.55
C ASN A 190 -13.99 -0.57 -8.76
N ALA A 191 -12.72 -0.37 -8.41
CA ALA A 191 -11.98 0.84 -8.75
C ALA A 191 -11.79 0.94 -10.28
N GLN A 192 -11.53 2.14 -10.77
CA GLN A 192 -11.13 2.34 -12.16
C GLN A 192 -9.82 1.59 -12.46
N ALA A 193 -9.67 1.06 -13.67
CA ALA A 193 -8.65 0.07 -14.04
C ALA A 193 -7.18 0.56 -14.04
N SER A 194 -6.89 1.71 -13.42
CA SER A 194 -5.54 2.23 -13.19
C SER A 194 -5.38 2.99 -11.87
N THR A 195 -6.30 2.84 -10.91
CA THR A 195 -6.26 3.52 -9.60
C THR A 195 -6.17 2.51 -8.46
N LEU A 196 -5.31 2.79 -7.48
CA LEU A 196 -5.30 2.11 -6.19
C LEU A 196 -6.14 2.93 -5.21
N GLU A 197 -7.26 2.34 -4.84
CA GLU A 197 -8.34 2.94 -4.05
C GLU A 197 -8.54 2.05 -2.82
N TRP A 198 -8.54 2.65 -1.63
CA TRP A 198 -8.42 1.95 -0.35
C TRP A 198 -9.66 2.21 0.49
N SER A 199 -10.50 1.19 0.66
CA SER A 199 -11.54 1.20 1.68
C SER A 199 -10.98 0.76 3.03
N GLU A 200 -11.64 1.14 4.11
CA GLU A 200 -11.22 0.84 5.48
C GLU A 200 -12.33 0.25 6.34
N VAL A 201 -11.97 -0.59 7.31
CA VAL A 201 -12.84 -0.98 8.43
C VAL A 201 -12.25 -0.48 9.74
N LEU A 202 -13.14 0.08 10.56
CA LEU A 202 -12.84 0.70 11.83
C LEU A 202 -13.85 0.18 12.88
N LEU A 203 -13.33 -0.32 14.00
CA LEU A 203 -14.11 -1.01 15.02
C LEU A 203 -14.06 -0.28 16.37
N GLY A 204 -15.06 -0.48 17.22
CA GLY A 204 -15.02 -0.07 18.63
C GLY A 204 -16.05 -0.79 19.48
N ASN A 205 -15.94 -0.63 20.80
CA ASN A 205 -16.88 -1.25 21.75
C ASN A 205 -18.21 -0.47 21.84
N VAL A 206 -18.13 0.86 21.89
CA VAL A 206 -19.27 1.77 22.06
C VAL A 206 -19.02 3.01 21.20
N ALA A 207 -20.07 3.52 20.56
CA ALA A 207 -20.06 4.86 19.98
C ALA A 207 -21.33 5.65 20.32
N SER A 208 -21.35 6.92 19.96
CA SER A 208 -22.53 7.78 20.11
C SER A 208 -22.66 8.77 18.96
N PHE A 209 -23.90 9.05 18.56
CA PHE A 209 -24.27 10.17 17.70
C PHE A 209 -24.83 11.29 18.59
N LYS A 210 -24.15 12.43 18.65
CA LYS A 210 -24.58 13.62 19.39
C LYS A 210 -25.04 14.69 18.40
N PRO A 211 -26.32 15.12 18.39
CA PRO A 211 -26.81 16.11 17.45
C PRO A 211 -26.04 17.44 17.55
N THR A 212 -25.78 18.06 16.42
CA THR A 212 -25.24 19.43 16.35
C THR A 212 -26.37 20.46 16.26
N ALA A 213 -26.01 21.74 16.10
CA ALA A 213 -26.99 22.79 15.77
C ALA A 213 -27.54 22.70 14.33
N THR A 214 -27.08 21.75 13.51
CA THR A 214 -27.54 21.52 12.13
C THR A 214 -28.27 20.19 12.03
N GLU A 215 -29.50 20.21 11.53
CA GLU A 215 -30.31 19.01 11.31
C GLU A 215 -29.61 18.03 10.36
N GLY A 216 -29.68 16.73 10.67
CA GLY A 216 -28.98 15.68 9.93
C GLY A 216 -27.46 15.62 10.17
N THR A 217 -26.88 16.55 10.94
CA THR A 217 -25.44 16.57 11.28
C THR A 217 -25.21 16.31 12.76
N TYR A 218 -24.30 15.38 13.05
CA TYR A 218 -23.99 14.86 14.38
C TYR A 218 -22.48 14.89 14.59
N THR A 219 -22.03 15.02 15.84
CA THR A 219 -20.71 14.51 16.23
C THR A 219 -20.85 13.02 16.46
N PHE A 220 -20.16 12.21 15.64
CA PHE A 220 -20.03 10.78 15.89
C PHE A 220 -18.75 10.53 16.69
N THR A 221 -18.84 9.77 17.79
CA THR A 221 -17.72 9.53 18.70
C THR A 221 -17.62 8.05 19.04
N ILE A 222 -16.50 7.41 18.71
CA ILE A 222 -16.15 6.04 19.13
C ILE A 222 -15.33 6.12 20.43
N GLN A 223 -15.74 5.39 21.45
CA GLN A 223 -15.03 5.24 22.72
C GLN A 223 -14.11 4.02 22.67
N SER A 224 -12.82 4.21 22.98
CA SER A 224 -11.78 3.18 22.88
C SER A 224 -11.82 2.47 21.53
N VAL A 225 -11.63 3.24 20.46
CA VAL A 225 -11.53 2.73 19.09
C VAL A 225 -10.42 1.69 18.99
N PHE A 226 -10.63 0.64 18.19
CA PHE A 226 -9.63 -0.41 18.02
C PHE A 226 -8.52 0.08 17.09
N ASP A 227 -7.28 -0.28 17.44
CA ASP A 227 -6.06 0.12 16.76
C ASP A 227 -5.29 -1.16 16.40
N PRO A 228 -4.86 -1.38 15.13
CA PRO A 228 -4.94 -0.48 13.98
C PRO A 228 -6.27 -0.52 13.21
N VAL A 229 -6.45 0.46 12.32
CA VAL A 229 -7.42 0.41 11.20
C VAL A 229 -7.00 -0.68 10.21
N PHE A 230 -7.95 -1.44 9.68
CA PHE A 230 -7.69 -2.38 8.59
C PHE A 230 -8.09 -1.74 7.26
N SER A 231 -7.12 -1.56 6.37
CA SER A 231 -7.28 -0.96 5.04
C SER A 231 -7.06 -2.02 3.96
N TYR A 232 -7.86 -1.96 2.89
CA TYR A 232 -7.83 -2.95 1.82
C TYR A 232 -8.27 -2.30 0.51
N THR A 233 -7.75 -2.80 -0.60
CA THR A 233 -7.97 -2.15 -1.90
C THR A 233 -9.27 -2.57 -2.55
N ASN A 234 -9.90 -1.67 -3.28
CA ASN A 234 -10.94 -2.01 -4.26
C ASN A 234 -10.33 -2.78 -5.45
N ALA A 235 -11.11 -3.68 -6.04
CA ALA A 235 -10.69 -4.50 -7.17
C ALA A 235 -10.40 -3.61 -8.42
N PRO A 236 -9.49 -3.99 -9.35
CA PRO A 236 -8.83 -5.28 -9.50
C PRO A 236 -7.68 -5.55 -8.52
N ASN A 237 -7.26 -4.55 -7.74
CA ASN A 237 -6.17 -4.69 -6.77
C ASN A 237 -6.57 -5.63 -5.62
N ARG A 238 -5.60 -6.36 -5.06
CA ARG A 238 -5.82 -7.40 -4.04
C ARG A 238 -4.87 -7.22 -2.84
N LEU A 239 -4.72 -5.98 -2.36
CA LEU A 239 -3.79 -5.63 -1.28
C LEU A 239 -4.53 -5.27 0.01
N SER A 240 -3.88 -5.53 1.14
CA SER A 240 -4.29 -5.14 2.49
C SER A 240 -3.14 -4.39 3.20
N ALA A 241 -3.49 -3.63 4.24
CA ALA A 241 -2.54 -2.95 5.12
C ALA A 241 -3.21 -2.62 6.47
N THR A 242 -2.41 -2.53 7.53
CA THR A 242 -2.85 -2.03 8.85
C THR A 242 -2.30 -0.64 9.12
N ILE A 243 -3.14 0.30 9.54
CA ILE A 243 -2.78 1.70 9.76
C ILE A 243 -3.16 2.12 11.19
N PRO A 244 -2.22 2.48 12.07
CA PRO A 244 -2.55 3.00 13.39
C PRO A 244 -3.44 4.24 13.31
N ILE A 245 -4.35 4.40 14.27
CA ILE A 245 -5.40 5.44 14.26
C ILE A 245 -4.82 6.84 14.11
N LEU A 246 -3.70 7.15 14.78
CA LEU A 246 -3.03 8.44 14.67
C LEU A 246 -2.50 8.72 13.24
N SER A 247 -1.92 7.70 12.60
CA SER A 247 -1.46 7.76 11.20
C SER A 247 -2.64 7.91 10.24
N TYR A 248 -3.70 7.13 10.44
CA TYR A 248 -4.92 7.21 9.63
C TYR A 248 -5.51 8.63 9.64
N VAL A 249 -5.72 9.20 10.83
CA VAL A 249 -6.23 10.57 11.00
C VAL A 249 -5.30 11.63 10.38
N GLN A 250 -3.98 11.48 10.49
CA GLN A 250 -3.02 12.39 9.85
C GLN A 250 -3.06 12.30 8.31
N SER A 251 -3.35 11.13 7.75
CA SER A 251 -3.50 10.91 6.30
C SER A 251 -4.88 11.28 5.73
N TRP A 252 -5.86 11.60 6.57
CA TRP A 252 -7.23 11.91 6.12
C TRP A 252 -7.32 13.02 5.05
N PRO A 253 -6.58 14.15 5.16
CA PRO A 253 -6.65 15.22 4.15
C PRO A 253 -6.10 14.81 2.77
N SER A 254 -5.14 13.88 2.69
CA SER A 254 -4.61 13.36 1.41
C SER A 254 -5.48 12.24 0.84
N ARG A 255 -6.02 11.35 1.70
CA ARG A 255 -6.97 10.28 1.30
C ARG A 255 -8.27 10.85 0.75
N PHE A 256 -8.89 11.78 1.49
CA PHE A 256 -10.26 12.21 1.23
C PHE A 256 -10.33 13.61 0.61
N GLY A 257 -9.61 14.58 1.17
CA GLY A 257 -9.67 15.98 0.74
C GLY A 257 -11.07 16.58 0.88
N ASP A 258 -11.48 17.41 -0.07
CA ASP A 258 -12.80 18.07 -0.07
C ASP A 258 -13.99 17.13 -0.34
N SER A 259 -13.73 15.86 -0.65
CA SER A 259 -14.76 14.83 -0.88
C SER A 259 -14.77 13.83 0.29
N PRO A 260 -15.55 14.07 1.36
CA PRO A 260 -15.64 13.16 2.49
C PRO A 260 -16.13 11.77 2.05
N PRO A 261 -15.67 10.69 2.71
CA PRO A 261 -16.12 9.35 2.41
C PRO A 261 -17.58 9.11 2.83
N ASN A 262 -18.28 8.26 2.07
CA ASN A 262 -19.49 7.62 2.54
C ASN A 262 -19.11 6.42 3.43
N VAL A 263 -19.90 6.20 4.48
CA VAL A 263 -19.58 5.27 5.56
C VAL A 263 -20.86 4.56 6.01
N SER A 264 -20.88 3.22 5.95
CA SER A 264 -21.88 2.44 6.67
C SER A 264 -21.41 2.21 8.11
N ILE A 265 -22.29 2.45 9.06
CA ILE A 265 -22.06 2.26 10.49
C ILE A 265 -23.12 1.29 10.98
N SER A 266 -22.74 0.01 11.15
CA SER A 266 -23.65 -1.06 11.58
C SER A 266 -23.37 -1.43 13.03
N TYR A 267 -24.42 -1.62 13.84
CA TYR A 267 -24.32 -1.68 15.31
C TYR A 267 -25.53 -2.36 15.95
N GLY A 268 -25.39 -2.78 17.21
CA GLY A 268 -26.51 -3.10 18.09
C GLY A 268 -26.95 -1.87 18.89
N MET A 269 -28.26 -1.68 19.07
CA MET A 269 -28.81 -0.65 19.97
C MET A 269 -28.66 -1.06 21.46
N THR A 270 -28.77 -2.36 21.73
CA THR A 270 -28.29 -3.00 22.97
C THR A 270 -27.43 -4.21 22.62
N ALA A 271 -26.78 -4.81 23.64
CA ALA A 271 -25.97 -6.03 23.47
C ALA A 271 -26.77 -7.30 23.14
N THR A 272 -28.07 -7.19 22.87
CA THR A 272 -29.01 -8.29 22.60
C THR A 272 -29.97 -8.01 21.44
N GLU A 273 -29.83 -6.89 20.74
CA GLU A 273 -30.71 -6.48 19.64
C GLU A 273 -30.12 -6.77 18.26
N THR A 274 -31.00 -6.88 17.26
CA THR A 274 -30.63 -7.05 15.85
C THR A 274 -29.86 -5.84 15.32
N GLY A 275 -29.01 -6.09 14.30
CA GLY A 275 -28.12 -5.08 13.74
C GLY A 275 -28.86 -3.98 12.98
N GLU A 276 -28.72 -2.75 13.44
CA GLU A 276 -29.16 -1.52 12.79
C GLU A 276 -28.02 -0.91 11.96
N VAL A 277 -28.34 -0.02 11.02
CA VAL A 277 -27.34 0.69 10.21
C VAL A 277 -27.68 2.17 9.99
N GLN A 278 -26.67 3.03 10.07
CA GLN A 278 -26.70 4.39 9.52
C GLN A 278 -25.72 4.45 8.35
N VAL A 279 -26.07 5.17 7.28
CA VAL A 279 -25.11 5.58 6.24
C VAL A 279 -24.92 7.08 6.35
N VAL A 280 -23.67 7.51 6.49
CA VAL A 280 -23.27 8.91 6.72
C VAL A 280 -22.12 9.29 5.80
N THR A 281 -21.86 10.59 5.62
CA THR A 281 -20.52 11.06 5.26
C THR A 281 -19.77 11.49 6.52
N LEU A 282 -18.50 11.11 6.66
CA LEU A 282 -17.64 11.55 7.76
C LEU A 282 -16.68 12.66 7.33
N SER A 283 -16.40 13.62 8.20
CA SER A 283 -15.33 14.61 8.04
C SER A 283 -14.68 14.95 9.38
N ASP A 284 -13.60 15.73 9.34
CA ASP A 284 -12.96 16.34 10.50
C ASP A 284 -12.59 15.36 11.63
N PRO A 285 -11.82 14.28 11.34
CA PRO A 285 -11.42 13.32 12.37
C PRO A 285 -10.54 13.96 13.44
N ILE A 286 -10.89 13.75 14.70
CA ILE A 286 -10.11 14.15 15.87
C ILE A 286 -9.90 12.93 16.76
N TYR A 287 -8.63 12.52 16.89
CA TYR A 287 -8.21 11.42 17.78
C TYR A 287 -7.57 11.96 19.06
N ASN A 288 -8.09 11.51 20.20
CA ASN A 288 -7.51 11.73 21.51
C ASN A 288 -6.76 10.48 21.98
N GLN A 289 -5.46 10.43 21.71
CA GLN A 289 -4.59 9.30 22.08
C GLN A 289 -4.55 9.02 23.60
N ALA A 290 -4.87 10.00 24.46
CA ALA A 290 -4.89 9.81 25.91
C ALA A 290 -6.16 9.09 26.43
N THR A 291 -7.24 9.05 25.64
CA THR A 291 -8.49 8.35 25.99
C THR A 291 -8.86 7.23 25.02
N GLY A 292 -8.17 7.11 23.88
CA GLY A 292 -8.58 6.23 22.79
C GLY A 292 -9.89 6.66 22.12
N GLU A 293 -10.31 7.92 22.29
CA GLU A 293 -11.53 8.45 21.69
C GLU A 293 -11.23 8.98 20.28
N LEU A 294 -12.00 8.53 19.30
CA LEU A 294 -11.97 9.04 17.93
C LEU A 294 -13.34 9.64 17.61
N SER A 295 -13.33 10.87 17.11
CA SER A 295 -14.55 11.62 16.78
C SER A 295 -14.51 12.21 15.38
N PHE A 296 -15.69 12.38 14.78
CA PHE A 296 -15.89 12.91 13.44
C PHE A 296 -17.12 13.83 13.42
N THR A 297 -17.15 14.78 12.47
CA THR A 297 -18.41 15.32 11.96
C THR A 297 -19.07 14.24 11.10
N ALA A 298 -20.34 13.92 11.35
CA ALA A 298 -21.12 12.92 10.61
C ALA A 298 -22.42 13.51 10.08
N LYS A 299 -22.61 13.50 8.76
CA LYS A 299 -23.85 13.95 8.09
C LYS A 299 -24.61 12.73 7.58
N ARG A 300 -25.85 12.55 8.03
CA ARG A 300 -26.69 11.38 7.68
C ARG A 300 -27.14 11.45 6.20
N LEU A 301 -27.01 10.33 5.52
CA LEU A 301 -27.55 10.08 4.17
C LEU A 301 -28.76 9.14 4.24
N PHE A 302 -28.61 8.05 4.98
CA PHE A 302 -29.63 7.01 5.16
C PHE A 302 -29.50 6.39 6.55
N GLY A 303 -30.49 5.60 6.95
CA GLY A 303 -30.40 4.69 8.09
C GLY A 303 -31.73 3.95 8.26
N THR A 304 -31.66 2.71 8.72
CA THR A 304 -32.84 1.87 9.00
C THR A 304 -33.71 2.50 10.08
N GLU A 305 -33.08 2.98 11.15
CA GLU A 305 -33.72 3.76 12.21
C GLU A 305 -33.35 5.25 12.20
N ALA A 306 -34.20 6.07 12.83
CA ALA A 306 -34.01 7.52 12.94
C ALA A 306 -33.21 7.90 14.19
N ILE A 307 -32.13 8.68 14.03
CA ILE A 307 -31.32 9.15 15.16
C ILE A 307 -32.13 10.21 15.95
N PRO A 308 -32.43 10.00 17.26
CA PRO A 308 -33.25 10.93 18.02
C PRO A 308 -32.63 12.33 18.18
N SER A 309 -33.46 13.33 18.45
CA SER A 309 -33.03 14.72 18.73
C SER A 309 -32.25 14.87 20.05
N THR A 310 -32.23 13.85 20.91
CA THR A 310 -31.35 13.72 22.08
C THR A 310 -30.01 13.04 21.78
N GLY A 311 -29.84 12.50 20.57
CA GLY A 311 -28.75 11.60 20.22
C GLY A 311 -29.03 10.13 20.53
N MET A 312 -28.02 9.31 20.24
CA MET A 312 -28.08 7.85 20.27
C MET A 312 -26.74 7.29 20.77
N ILE A 313 -26.78 6.18 21.52
CA ILE A 313 -25.60 5.38 21.89
C ILE A 313 -25.74 4.04 21.19
N VAL A 314 -24.63 3.50 20.68
CA VAL A 314 -24.59 2.26 19.90
C VAL A 314 -23.47 1.33 20.39
N VAL A 315 -23.68 0.02 20.30
CA VAL A 315 -22.79 -1.02 20.83
C VAL A 315 -22.21 -1.85 19.67
N GLY A 316 -20.93 -2.20 19.79
CA GLY A 316 -20.18 -2.94 18.75
C GLY A 316 -20.14 -2.29 17.36
N PRO A 317 -20.03 -0.94 17.23
CA PRO A 317 -20.04 -0.29 15.92
C PRO A 317 -18.93 -0.82 15.01
N THR A 318 -19.36 -1.32 13.84
CA THR A 318 -18.49 -1.68 12.72
C THR A 318 -18.69 -0.65 11.62
N LEU A 319 -17.70 0.20 11.42
CA LEU A 319 -17.68 1.18 10.32
C LEU A 319 -16.98 0.57 9.11
N PHE A 320 -17.62 0.63 7.95
CA PHE A 320 -16.96 0.49 6.65
C PHE A 320 -16.86 1.88 6.02
N ILE A 321 -15.70 2.23 5.47
CA ILE A 321 -15.40 3.53 4.86
C ILE A 321 -15.06 3.31 3.37
N ASP A 322 -15.65 4.12 2.48
CA ASP A 322 -15.47 4.04 1.01
C ASP A 322 -14.09 4.50 0.50
N GLY A 323 -13.93 4.64 -0.83
CA GLY A 323 -12.63 4.58 -1.51
C GLY A 323 -11.67 5.74 -1.22
N GLY A 324 -10.76 5.59 -0.26
CA GLY A 324 -9.66 6.51 0.01
C GLY A 324 -8.60 6.55 -1.11
N LYS A 325 -8.04 7.73 -1.40
CA LYS A 325 -6.91 7.86 -2.34
C LYS A 325 -5.64 7.26 -1.75
N SER A 326 -4.93 6.46 -2.54
CA SER A 326 -3.56 6.03 -2.22
C SER A 326 -2.55 7.18 -2.16
N THR A 327 -1.55 7.07 -1.30
CA THR A 327 -0.27 7.76 -1.47
C THR A 327 0.35 7.39 -2.82
N ALA A 328 0.88 8.38 -3.55
CA ALA A 328 1.37 8.19 -4.91
C ALA A 328 2.56 9.11 -5.26
N PHE A 329 3.44 8.63 -6.13
CA PHE A 329 4.48 9.43 -6.79
C PHE A 329 4.03 9.85 -8.19
N THR A 330 4.41 11.06 -8.60
CA THR A 330 4.17 11.56 -9.97
C THR A 330 5.42 11.38 -10.81
N LEU A 331 5.41 10.43 -11.74
CA LEU A 331 6.49 10.18 -12.69
C LEU A 331 6.32 11.10 -13.90
N THR A 332 7.38 11.77 -14.34
CA THR A 332 7.36 12.75 -15.45
C THR A 332 8.46 12.47 -16.46
N ASN A 333 8.09 12.08 -17.68
CA ASN A 333 9.05 11.76 -18.74
C ASN A 333 9.40 13.02 -19.54
N LYS A 334 10.68 13.41 -19.51
CA LYS A 334 11.29 14.44 -20.37
C LYS A 334 12.47 13.86 -21.18
N SER A 335 12.56 12.54 -21.34
CA SER A 335 13.72 11.84 -21.88
C SER A 335 13.91 12.00 -23.39
N GLY A 336 12.91 12.53 -24.11
CA GLY A 336 12.91 12.66 -25.56
C GLY A 336 12.21 11.51 -26.29
N GLN A 337 11.92 10.40 -25.60
CA GLN A 337 11.29 9.20 -26.13
C GLN A 337 10.29 8.60 -25.14
N ASP A 338 9.42 7.71 -25.60
CA ASP A 338 8.51 6.96 -24.74
C ASP A 338 9.28 5.90 -23.95
N LEU A 339 8.86 5.61 -22.71
CA LEU A 339 9.57 4.72 -21.80
C LEU A 339 8.67 3.61 -21.28
N TYR A 340 9.15 2.37 -21.24
CA TYR A 340 8.53 1.29 -20.48
C TYR A 340 8.89 1.44 -19.01
N VAL A 341 7.85 1.39 -18.16
CA VAL A 341 7.95 1.51 -16.70
C VAL A 341 7.57 0.20 -16.05
N TYR A 342 8.40 -0.27 -15.13
CA TYR A 342 8.18 -1.46 -14.31
C TYR A 342 8.25 -1.05 -12.85
N ASP A 343 7.16 -1.19 -12.09
CA ASP A 343 7.15 -1.06 -10.63
C ASP A 343 6.89 -2.46 -10.02
N PHE A 344 7.87 -2.99 -9.28
CA PHE A 344 7.80 -4.34 -8.70
C PHE A 344 8.66 -4.45 -7.42
N SER A 345 8.41 -5.47 -6.61
CA SER A 345 9.16 -5.68 -5.37
C SER A 345 10.49 -6.39 -5.62
N TYR A 346 11.58 -5.82 -5.09
CA TYR A 346 12.94 -6.36 -5.24
C TYR A 346 13.07 -7.81 -4.74
N LEU A 347 12.35 -8.18 -3.69
CA LEU A 347 12.37 -9.54 -3.10
C LEU A 347 11.46 -10.54 -3.82
N GLN A 348 10.56 -10.06 -4.68
CA GLN A 348 9.60 -10.87 -5.45
C GLN A 348 9.43 -10.29 -6.86
N PRO A 349 10.44 -10.45 -7.74
CA PRO A 349 10.34 -10.05 -9.14
C PRO A 349 9.27 -10.87 -9.85
N GLN A 350 8.05 -10.34 -9.90
CA GLN A 350 6.85 -10.95 -10.48
C GLN A 350 6.17 -9.98 -11.47
N ALA A 351 6.99 -9.22 -12.21
CA ALA A 351 6.52 -8.54 -13.41
C ALA A 351 6.56 -9.54 -14.57
N THR A 352 5.42 -9.80 -15.22
CA THR A 352 5.35 -10.56 -16.49
C THR A 352 5.30 -9.64 -17.71
N GLN A 353 5.18 -8.33 -17.48
CA GLN A 353 5.14 -7.28 -18.48
C GLN A 353 5.47 -5.92 -17.84
N ALA A 354 5.82 -4.92 -18.65
CA ALA A 354 5.82 -3.52 -18.22
C ALA A 354 4.49 -3.10 -17.58
N SER A 355 4.55 -2.41 -16.44
CA SER A 355 3.39 -1.88 -15.73
C SER A 355 2.61 -0.87 -16.59
N PHE A 356 3.32 -0.07 -17.40
CA PHE A 356 2.77 0.79 -18.47
C PHE A 356 3.89 1.40 -19.31
N THR A 357 3.52 2.02 -20.45
CA THR A 357 4.37 2.98 -21.17
C THR A 357 4.09 4.40 -20.68
N LEU A 358 5.13 5.17 -20.38
CA LEU A 358 5.09 6.57 -20.01
C LEU A 358 5.54 7.43 -21.20
N THR A 359 4.58 8.05 -21.88
CA THR A 359 4.84 8.84 -23.10
C THR A 359 5.68 10.09 -22.85
N ASN A 360 6.53 10.45 -23.81
CA ASN A 360 7.39 11.62 -23.74
C ASN A 360 6.58 12.92 -23.53
N GLY A 361 7.07 13.79 -22.64
CA GLY A 361 6.38 15.04 -22.27
C GLY A 361 5.09 14.85 -21.47
N LYS A 362 4.83 13.63 -20.94
CA LYS A 362 3.69 13.33 -20.08
C LYS A 362 4.13 12.98 -18.66
N SER A 363 3.17 13.11 -17.74
CA SER A 363 3.28 12.63 -16.37
C SER A 363 2.20 11.58 -16.09
N LYS A 364 2.49 10.61 -15.24
CA LYS A 364 1.53 9.63 -14.72
C LYS A 364 1.83 9.37 -13.24
N GLN A 365 0.80 9.14 -12.44
CA GLN A 365 0.97 8.73 -11.05
C GLN A 365 1.14 7.22 -10.94
N ILE A 366 2.00 6.79 -10.01
CA ILE A 366 2.04 5.43 -9.47
C ILE A 366 1.69 5.48 -7.98
N SER A 367 0.79 4.61 -7.56
CA SER A 367 0.40 4.46 -6.16
C SER A 367 1.38 3.55 -5.45
N LEU A 368 1.76 3.88 -4.21
CA LEU A 368 2.82 3.15 -3.51
C LEU A 368 2.30 1.82 -2.97
N THR A 369 3.04 0.74 -3.23
CA THR A 369 2.75 -0.59 -2.68
C THR A 369 3.20 -0.65 -1.20
N PRO A 370 2.30 -0.94 -0.23
CA PRO A 370 2.65 -1.06 1.18
C PRO A 370 3.64 -2.17 1.51
N ASN A 371 4.47 -1.93 2.53
CA ASN A 371 5.27 -2.91 3.26
C ASN A 371 6.19 -3.78 2.38
N LYS A 372 6.58 -3.27 1.21
CA LYS A 372 7.52 -3.92 0.28
C LYS A 372 8.59 -2.92 -0.15
N SER A 373 9.83 -3.39 -0.23
CA SER A 373 10.89 -2.69 -0.96
C SER A 373 10.62 -2.84 -2.46
N MET A 374 10.43 -1.72 -3.14
CA MET A 374 10.00 -1.62 -4.53
C MET A 374 11.08 -0.91 -5.35
N ARG A 375 11.25 -1.33 -6.61
CA ARG A 375 12.18 -0.71 -7.55
C ARG A 375 11.43 -0.36 -8.83
N VAL A 376 11.51 0.91 -9.25
CA VAL A 376 10.84 1.42 -10.45
C VAL A 376 11.87 1.63 -11.55
N TYR A 377 11.82 0.82 -12.61
CA TYR A 377 12.69 0.95 -13.78
C TYR A 377 12.06 1.85 -14.85
N PHE A 378 12.91 2.60 -15.55
CA PHE A 378 12.58 3.40 -16.73
C PHE A 378 13.48 2.96 -17.89
N SER A 379 12.90 2.52 -19.01
CA SER A 379 13.63 1.85 -20.10
C SER A 379 13.13 2.25 -21.49
N ASN A 380 14.00 2.35 -22.51
CA ASN A 380 13.58 2.65 -23.90
C ASN A 380 12.88 1.47 -24.59
N GLU A 381 13.25 0.25 -24.21
CA GLU A 381 12.77 -1.00 -24.75
C GLU A 381 12.30 -1.91 -23.60
N LYS A 382 11.56 -2.97 -23.92
CA LYS A 382 11.10 -3.91 -22.90
C LYS A 382 12.26 -4.71 -22.30
N LEU A 383 12.24 -4.88 -20.98
CA LEU A 383 13.19 -5.68 -20.23
C LEU A 383 12.77 -7.16 -20.26
N THR A 384 12.70 -7.71 -21.48
CA THR A 384 12.10 -9.02 -21.77
C THR A 384 12.91 -10.20 -21.24
N GLN A 385 14.23 -10.05 -21.12
CA GLN A 385 15.12 -11.13 -20.69
C GLN A 385 15.41 -11.09 -19.19
N SER A 386 15.28 -9.92 -18.57
CA SER A 386 15.48 -9.69 -17.14
C SER A 386 14.15 -9.59 -16.38
N ILE A 387 13.56 -8.40 -16.34
CA ILE A 387 12.44 -8.07 -15.44
C ILE A 387 11.17 -8.85 -15.79
N GLU A 388 10.81 -8.96 -17.08
CA GLU A 388 9.64 -9.75 -17.54
C GLU A 388 9.84 -11.29 -17.36
N ASN A 389 11.06 -11.72 -17.01
CA ASN A 389 11.46 -13.11 -16.76
C ASN A 389 11.84 -13.37 -15.28
N GLY A 390 11.46 -12.47 -14.37
CA GLY A 390 11.63 -12.67 -12.92
C GLY A 390 13.07 -12.60 -12.40
N GLN A 391 14.01 -11.97 -13.13
CA GLN A 391 15.38 -11.76 -12.67
C GLN A 391 15.82 -10.28 -12.78
N ALA A 392 16.82 -9.89 -12.00
CA ALA A 392 17.39 -8.54 -12.09
C ALA A 392 18.15 -8.33 -13.41
N SER A 393 18.21 -7.08 -13.86
CA SER A 393 18.96 -6.64 -15.04
C SER A 393 20.48 -6.76 -14.85
N ASP A 394 21.19 -7.27 -15.87
CA ASP A 394 22.66 -7.27 -15.91
C ASP A 394 23.14 -6.31 -17.00
N VAL A 395 23.85 -5.25 -16.59
CA VAL A 395 24.42 -4.23 -17.49
C VAL A 395 25.50 -4.75 -18.44
N PHE A 396 26.07 -5.93 -18.21
CA PHE A 396 27.10 -6.51 -19.06
C PHE A 396 26.53 -7.58 -19.98
N ASN A 397 25.73 -8.52 -19.47
CA ASN A 397 25.22 -9.65 -20.24
C ASN A 397 24.04 -9.28 -21.17
N TYR A 398 24.24 -9.31 -22.49
CA TYR A 398 23.18 -8.96 -23.45
C TYR A 398 22.00 -9.96 -23.48
N HIS A 399 22.19 -11.18 -22.95
CA HIS A 399 21.10 -12.13 -22.72
C HIS A 399 20.23 -11.77 -21.50
N VAL A 400 20.54 -10.69 -20.77
CA VAL A 400 19.81 -10.19 -19.59
C VAL A 400 19.65 -8.65 -19.70
N ASP A 401 19.28 -8.22 -20.91
CA ASP A 401 18.96 -6.83 -21.30
C ASP A 401 20.09 -5.78 -21.20
N ALA A 402 21.37 -6.18 -21.16
CA ALA A 402 22.50 -5.22 -21.16
C ALA A 402 22.47 -4.18 -22.30
N ALA A 403 21.83 -4.49 -23.42
CA ALA A 403 21.65 -3.59 -24.56
C ALA A 403 20.57 -2.52 -24.35
N VAL A 404 19.66 -2.67 -23.38
CA VAL A 404 18.55 -1.75 -23.14
C VAL A 404 19.02 -0.53 -22.34
N THR A 405 18.63 0.66 -22.77
CA THR A 405 18.94 1.91 -22.05
C THR A 405 17.97 2.07 -20.89
N TYR A 406 18.47 2.00 -19.65
CA TYR A 406 17.64 2.12 -18.44
C TYR A 406 18.31 2.87 -17.27
N SER A 407 17.47 3.33 -16.34
CA SER A 407 17.80 3.69 -14.95
C SER A 407 16.66 3.23 -14.04
N PHE A 408 16.88 3.22 -12.72
CA PHE A 408 15.84 2.92 -11.74
C PHE A 408 15.88 3.88 -10.53
N MET A 409 14.78 3.87 -9.78
CA MET A 409 14.63 4.47 -8.44
C MET A 409 14.11 3.40 -7.48
N GLU A 410 14.23 3.63 -6.18
CA GLU A 410 13.79 2.68 -5.14
C GLU A 410 12.89 3.36 -4.11
N TYR A 411 11.94 2.61 -3.54
CA TYR A 411 11.06 3.09 -2.48
C TYR A 411 10.61 1.99 -1.52
N LEU A 412 10.18 2.40 -0.32
CA LEU A 412 9.49 1.58 0.66
C LEU A 412 8.35 2.43 1.24
N TYR A 413 7.10 1.95 1.20
CA TYR A 413 5.97 2.63 1.84
C TYR A 413 5.52 1.92 3.11
N GLU A 414 5.54 2.63 4.23
CA GLU A 414 5.15 2.18 5.56
C GLU A 414 3.87 2.93 6.00
N PRO A 415 2.67 2.51 5.55
CA PRO A 415 1.42 3.16 5.96
C PRO A 415 1.21 3.10 7.48
N SER A 416 1.74 2.08 8.15
CA SER A 416 1.73 1.97 9.62
C SER A 416 2.46 3.12 10.33
N SER A 417 3.35 3.82 9.62
CA SER A 417 4.11 4.97 10.12
C SER A 417 3.68 6.30 9.46
N SER A 418 2.69 6.28 8.55
CA SER A 418 2.36 7.34 7.58
C SER A 418 3.59 7.90 6.86
N ARG A 419 4.48 7.01 6.38
CA ARG A 419 5.79 7.41 5.82
C ARG A 419 6.18 6.57 4.63
N TYR A 420 7.05 7.14 3.80
CA TYR A 420 7.85 6.38 2.85
C TYR A 420 9.34 6.71 2.96
N THR A 421 10.16 5.80 2.48
CA THR A 421 11.56 6.04 2.10
C THR A 421 11.66 6.07 0.57
N PHE A 422 12.49 6.95 0.02
CA PHE A 422 12.68 7.13 -1.42
C PHE A 422 14.16 7.36 -1.72
N ASP A 423 14.70 6.62 -2.71
CA ASP A 423 16.13 6.63 -3.01
C ASP A 423 16.39 6.68 -4.54
N LEU A 424 17.43 7.44 -4.91
CA LEU A 424 18.06 7.39 -6.23
C LEU A 424 19.49 6.87 -6.05
N SER A 425 19.86 5.81 -6.77
CA SER A 425 21.18 5.18 -6.65
C SER A 425 21.98 5.31 -7.94
N TYR A 426 23.22 5.81 -7.81
CA TYR A 426 24.23 5.84 -8.87
C TYR A 426 25.49 5.04 -8.46
N ILE A 427 25.31 4.09 -7.54
CA ILE A 427 26.35 3.18 -7.01
C ILE A 427 26.78 2.15 -8.06
N ASP A 428 25.81 1.63 -8.81
CA ASP A 428 25.98 0.48 -9.72
C ASP A 428 25.97 0.88 -11.21
N GLU A 429 24.91 1.54 -11.67
CA GLU A 429 24.62 1.72 -13.09
C GLU A 429 23.53 2.77 -13.35
N TYR A 430 23.65 3.54 -14.42
CA TYR A 430 22.60 4.48 -14.84
C TYR A 430 22.78 4.95 -16.29
N SER A 431 21.64 5.21 -16.96
CA SER A 431 21.60 5.73 -18.34
C SER A 431 20.76 7.01 -18.46
N TYR A 432 19.56 7.04 -17.86
CA TYR A 432 18.78 8.28 -17.71
C TYR A 432 19.18 9.02 -16.42
N PRO A 433 19.43 10.34 -16.48
CA PRO A 433 19.47 11.18 -15.29
C PRO A 433 18.08 11.27 -14.66
N LEU A 434 17.98 10.99 -13.36
CA LEU A 434 16.76 11.10 -12.57
C LEU A 434 16.88 12.27 -11.59
N THR A 435 15.78 13.01 -11.42
CA THR A 435 15.61 14.00 -10.34
C THR A 435 14.36 13.76 -9.53
N VAL A 436 14.33 14.23 -8.28
CA VAL A 436 13.15 14.25 -7.42
C VAL A 436 12.84 15.66 -6.93
N LYS A 437 11.55 15.97 -6.83
CA LYS A 437 10.98 17.18 -6.21
C LYS A 437 9.94 16.79 -5.18
N PHE A 438 10.02 17.40 -4.01
CA PHE A 438 9.02 17.26 -2.94
C PHE A 438 8.10 18.48 -2.87
N SER A 439 6.83 18.26 -2.59
CA SER A 439 5.78 19.28 -2.44
C SER A 439 4.97 19.04 -1.17
N ASN A 440 4.34 20.08 -0.64
CA ASN A 440 3.55 20.02 0.60
C ASN A 440 4.34 19.53 1.83
N VAL A 441 5.67 19.78 1.87
CA VAL A 441 6.51 19.37 3.01
C VAL A 441 6.06 20.09 4.28
N PRO A 442 5.59 19.38 5.32
CA PRO A 442 5.11 20.01 6.54
C PRO A 442 6.27 20.55 7.38
N ASP A 443 6.02 21.60 8.16
CA ASP A 443 7.07 22.24 8.97
C ASP A 443 7.69 21.31 10.03
N SER A 444 7.03 20.22 10.39
CA SER A 444 7.56 19.17 11.26
C SER A 444 8.63 18.30 10.60
N TYR A 445 8.62 18.13 9.27
CA TYR A 445 9.59 17.32 8.54
C TYR A 445 10.69 18.20 7.94
N LYS A 446 11.95 17.78 8.13
CA LYS A 446 13.14 18.55 7.70
C LYS A 446 14.13 17.72 6.85
N GLY A 447 13.74 16.56 6.33
CA GLY A 447 14.61 15.69 5.52
C GLY A 447 14.72 16.05 4.02
N CYS A 448 13.92 17.02 3.56
CA CYS A 448 13.97 17.60 2.21
C CYS A 448 13.49 19.07 2.23
N GLU A 449 13.61 19.76 1.10
CA GLU A 449 13.07 21.11 0.86
C GLU A 449 11.99 21.12 -0.23
N THR A 450 10.87 21.82 0.04
CA THR A 450 9.77 22.03 -0.91
C THR A 450 10.28 22.67 -2.21
N GLY A 451 10.04 22.00 -3.34
CA GLY A 451 10.34 22.50 -4.69
C GLY A 451 11.79 22.40 -5.15
N HIS A 452 12.74 22.01 -4.29
CA HIS A 452 14.14 21.80 -4.68
C HIS A 452 14.29 20.61 -5.64
N GLU A 453 15.10 20.75 -6.68
CA GLU A 453 15.39 19.66 -7.63
C GLU A 453 16.65 18.91 -7.19
N TYR A 454 16.45 17.78 -6.51
CA TYR A 454 17.51 16.85 -6.15
C TYR A 454 17.85 15.95 -7.35
N GLY A 455 19.12 15.55 -7.52
CA GLY A 455 19.60 14.85 -8.73
C GLY A 455 20.37 15.74 -9.71
N PHE A 456 20.74 15.16 -10.85
CA PHE A 456 21.34 15.88 -11.99
C PHE A 456 20.48 15.70 -13.25
N THR A 457 20.49 16.71 -14.14
CA THR A 457 19.61 16.75 -15.33
C THR A 457 20.33 16.46 -16.66
N SER A 458 21.59 16.02 -16.62
CA SER A 458 22.43 15.77 -17.79
C SER A 458 23.53 14.74 -17.51
N LEU A 459 23.47 13.58 -18.17
CA LEU A 459 24.57 12.60 -18.11
C LEU A 459 25.83 13.15 -18.78
N ALA A 460 25.68 13.98 -19.82
CA ALA A 460 26.78 14.64 -20.51
C ALA A 460 27.60 15.53 -19.56
N ALA A 461 26.97 16.16 -18.56
CA ALA A 461 27.69 16.89 -17.51
C ALA A 461 28.56 15.93 -16.67
N VAL A 462 28.00 14.81 -16.20
CA VAL A 462 28.75 13.78 -15.43
C VAL A 462 29.88 13.19 -16.27
N LYS A 463 29.62 12.78 -17.51
CA LYS A 463 30.63 12.30 -18.47
C LYS A 463 31.78 13.30 -18.64
N ASN A 464 31.45 14.59 -18.78
CA ASN A 464 32.46 15.64 -18.91
C ASN A 464 33.18 15.96 -17.61
N ASN A 465 32.57 15.72 -16.44
CA ASN A 465 33.22 15.87 -15.15
C ASN A 465 34.17 14.70 -14.86
N LEU A 466 33.79 13.45 -15.16
CA LEU A 466 34.68 12.29 -15.04
C LEU A 466 35.93 12.43 -15.93
N LYS A 467 35.76 12.90 -17.19
CA LYS A 467 36.87 13.16 -18.13
C LYS A 467 37.83 14.30 -17.72
N LYS A 468 37.50 15.10 -16.70
CA LYS A 468 38.40 16.14 -16.16
C LYS A 468 39.30 15.62 -15.02
N GLN A 469 38.98 14.45 -14.47
CA GLN A 469 39.72 13.89 -13.34
C GLN A 469 41.03 13.27 -13.83
N THR A 470 42.11 13.44 -13.05
CA THR A 470 43.48 13.09 -13.45
C THR A 470 44.21 12.25 -12.40
N ASP A 471 43.56 11.92 -11.30
CA ASP A 471 44.05 11.05 -10.24
C ASP A 471 44.00 9.57 -10.64
N TYR A 472 42.87 9.11 -11.20
CA TYR A 472 42.66 7.74 -11.67
C TYR A 472 41.79 7.72 -12.93
N ARG A 473 41.61 6.54 -13.56
CA ARG A 473 40.86 6.37 -14.82
C ARG A 473 39.34 6.34 -14.60
N TRP A 474 38.82 7.38 -13.94
CA TRP A 474 37.38 7.59 -13.74
C TRP A 474 36.61 7.84 -15.05
N ASP A 475 37.30 8.27 -16.11
CA ASP A 475 36.77 8.37 -17.46
C ASP A 475 36.37 7.00 -18.04
N ALA A 476 37.08 5.93 -17.66
CA ALA A 476 36.84 4.58 -18.14
C ALA A 476 35.56 3.95 -17.59
N LEU A 477 34.91 4.56 -16.58
CA LEU A 477 33.59 4.18 -16.08
C LEU A 477 32.44 4.52 -17.05
N ILE A 478 32.68 5.42 -18.01
CA ILE A 478 31.73 5.78 -19.06
C ILE A 478 31.63 4.63 -20.06
N TRP A 479 30.41 4.21 -20.41
CA TRP A 479 30.20 3.13 -21.38
C TRP A 479 30.79 3.50 -22.76
N PRO A 480 31.55 2.59 -23.42
CA PRO A 480 32.26 2.93 -24.64
C PRO A 480 31.33 3.04 -25.85
N ALA A 481 31.68 3.95 -26.78
CA ALA A 481 30.89 4.19 -28.00
C ALA A 481 30.82 2.98 -28.95
N VAL A 482 31.80 2.07 -28.86
CA VAL A 482 31.78 0.73 -29.45
C VAL A 482 32.25 -0.22 -28.36
N VAL A 483 31.44 -1.24 -28.05
CA VAL A 483 31.78 -2.26 -27.05
C VAL A 483 32.81 -3.24 -27.64
N GLN A 484 33.77 -3.64 -26.82
CA GLN A 484 34.67 -4.76 -27.07
C GLN A 484 34.73 -5.61 -25.80
N THR A 485 34.57 -6.91 -25.95
CA THR A 485 34.30 -7.93 -24.92
C THR A 485 34.86 -9.26 -25.42
N ASP A 486 35.06 -10.25 -24.54
CA ASP A 486 35.43 -11.59 -25.01
C ASP A 486 34.29 -12.23 -25.83
N TRP A 487 33.03 -11.98 -25.44
CA TRP A 487 31.84 -12.55 -26.08
C TRP A 487 30.94 -11.49 -26.73
N ASP A 488 30.48 -11.79 -27.96
CA ASP A 488 29.41 -11.11 -28.72
C ASP A 488 29.43 -9.56 -28.76
N SER A 489 30.60 -8.94 -28.91
CA SER A 489 30.75 -7.47 -29.00
C SER A 489 29.86 -6.79 -30.06
N GLU A 490 29.46 -7.49 -31.12
CA GLU A 490 28.57 -6.97 -32.17
C GLU A 490 27.10 -6.81 -31.74
N LYS A 491 26.69 -7.35 -30.58
CA LYS A 491 25.30 -7.28 -30.09
C LYS A 491 24.94 -5.99 -29.37
N TYR A 492 25.93 -5.23 -28.92
CA TYR A 492 25.72 -4.02 -28.12
C TYR A 492 25.44 -2.80 -29.02
N PRO A 493 24.50 -1.91 -28.66
CA PRO A 493 24.24 -0.69 -29.41
C PRO A 493 25.46 0.24 -29.44
N LYS A 494 25.78 0.77 -30.61
CA LYS A 494 26.79 1.82 -30.75
C LYS A 494 26.30 3.11 -30.09
N ASN A 495 27.21 3.79 -29.41
CA ASN A 495 26.95 5.00 -28.63
C ASN A 495 25.94 4.82 -27.47
N MET A 496 25.78 3.64 -26.88
CA MET A 496 24.89 3.50 -25.71
C MET A 496 25.31 4.43 -24.56
N HIS A 497 24.38 5.24 -24.07
CA HIS A 497 24.64 6.34 -23.16
C HIS A 497 24.48 5.91 -21.69
N ARG A 498 25.43 5.10 -21.17
CA ARG A 498 25.44 4.60 -19.79
C ARG A 498 26.73 5.02 -19.04
N ILE A 499 26.67 5.08 -17.71
CA ILE A 499 27.84 5.05 -16.82
C ILE A 499 27.66 3.87 -15.84
N ILE A 500 28.76 3.20 -15.53
CA ILE A 500 28.80 2.12 -14.54
C ILE A 500 29.56 2.62 -13.32
N GLY A 501 29.02 2.42 -12.12
CA GLY A 501 29.66 2.84 -10.88
C GLY A 501 30.76 1.87 -10.42
N PRO A 502 31.71 2.31 -9.58
CA PRO A 502 32.84 1.50 -9.12
C PRO A 502 32.42 0.15 -8.50
N ASN A 503 31.26 0.11 -7.83
CA ASN A 503 30.74 -1.06 -7.15
C ASN A 503 30.59 -2.26 -8.11
N LYS A 504 29.85 -2.07 -9.21
CA LYS A 504 29.58 -3.11 -10.21
C LYS A 504 30.87 -3.60 -10.87
N ILE A 505 31.81 -2.69 -11.15
CA ILE A 505 33.11 -3.02 -11.77
C ILE A 505 33.97 -3.86 -10.82
N TRP A 506 34.06 -3.50 -9.54
CA TRP A 506 34.83 -4.28 -8.55
C TRP A 506 34.18 -5.62 -8.22
N THR A 507 32.84 -5.71 -8.16
CA THR A 507 32.14 -6.99 -8.04
C THR A 507 32.47 -7.92 -9.23
N ALA A 508 32.49 -7.39 -10.45
CA ALA A 508 32.94 -8.15 -11.62
C ALA A 508 34.42 -8.58 -11.49
N GLN A 509 35.32 -7.68 -11.07
CA GLN A 509 36.75 -8.01 -10.89
C GLN A 509 36.99 -9.11 -9.83
N GLN A 510 36.16 -9.20 -8.79
CA GLN A 510 36.23 -10.25 -7.77
C GLN A 510 35.96 -11.66 -8.32
N SER A 511 35.31 -11.80 -9.49
CA SER A 511 35.14 -13.09 -10.17
C SER A 511 36.45 -13.70 -10.70
N GLY A 512 37.54 -12.91 -10.73
CA GLY A 512 38.88 -13.35 -11.16
C GLY A 512 39.24 -13.04 -12.62
N ALA A 513 38.32 -12.49 -13.41
CA ALA A 513 38.59 -12.09 -14.78
C ALA A 513 39.32 -10.74 -14.88
N ALA A 514 40.32 -10.65 -15.78
CA ALA A 514 41.23 -9.50 -15.90
C ALA A 514 40.56 -8.15 -16.22
N HIS A 515 39.35 -8.17 -16.78
CA HIS A 515 38.51 -7.00 -17.06
C HIS A 515 37.08 -7.15 -16.51
N GLY A 516 36.82 -8.13 -15.63
CA GLY A 516 35.53 -8.32 -14.94
C GLY A 516 34.69 -9.52 -15.36
N GLY A 517 34.84 -10.00 -16.60
CA GLY A 517 34.13 -11.18 -17.11
C GLY A 517 33.94 -11.08 -18.61
N PRO A 518 33.55 -12.17 -19.31
CA PRO A 518 33.54 -12.20 -20.77
C PRO A 518 32.55 -11.22 -21.41
N TRP A 519 31.58 -10.73 -20.64
CA TRP A 519 30.60 -9.71 -21.01
C TRP A 519 31.03 -8.27 -20.66
N THR A 520 32.07 -8.08 -19.85
CA THR A 520 32.44 -6.76 -19.33
C THR A 520 33.32 -6.02 -20.33
N PRO A 521 32.94 -4.80 -20.78
CA PRO A 521 33.72 -4.07 -21.78
C PRO A 521 35.19 -3.86 -21.39
N TYR A 522 36.10 -4.13 -22.33
CA TYR A 522 37.56 -4.05 -22.15
C TYR A 522 38.05 -2.68 -21.64
N SER A 523 37.31 -1.60 -21.91
CA SER A 523 37.59 -0.26 -21.38
C SER A 523 37.64 -0.24 -19.85
N TYR A 524 36.88 -1.08 -19.16
CA TYR A 524 36.91 -1.17 -17.69
C TYR A 524 38.20 -1.77 -17.14
N GLY A 525 39.03 -2.40 -17.98
CA GLY A 525 40.40 -2.80 -17.63
C GLY A 525 41.28 -1.60 -17.24
N ASP A 526 41.11 -0.43 -17.87
CA ASP A 526 41.83 0.80 -17.51
C ASP A 526 41.48 1.27 -16.09
N PHE A 527 40.19 1.22 -15.74
CA PHE A 527 39.73 1.53 -14.39
C PHE A 527 40.33 0.53 -13.40
N MET A 528 40.14 -0.77 -13.64
CA MET A 528 40.64 -1.87 -12.80
C MET A 528 42.16 -1.87 -12.60
N ALA A 529 42.94 -1.39 -13.57
CA ALA A 529 44.38 -1.24 -13.46
C ALA A 529 44.78 -0.02 -12.60
N SER A 530 44.04 1.09 -12.71
CA SER A 530 44.29 2.28 -11.88
C SER A 530 43.81 2.12 -10.42
N LEU A 531 42.67 1.44 -10.25
CA LEU A 531 41.95 1.21 -9.00
C LEU A 531 41.43 -0.24 -8.93
N PRO A 532 42.29 -1.24 -8.68
CA PRO A 532 41.86 -2.61 -8.46
C PRO A 532 41.10 -2.74 -7.13
N TRP A 533 40.13 -3.65 -7.06
CA TRP A 533 39.25 -3.82 -5.89
C TRP A 533 40.01 -4.07 -4.58
N ASN A 534 41.15 -4.76 -4.65
CA ASN A 534 42.02 -5.11 -3.53
C ASN A 534 43.22 -4.15 -3.34
N GLY A 535 43.37 -3.14 -4.19
CA GLY A 535 44.32 -2.04 -3.97
C GLY A 535 43.88 -1.12 -2.83
N MET A 536 44.72 -0.18 -2.41
CA MET A 536 44.47 0.72 -1.26
C MET A 536 44.54 2.21 -1.62
N GLN A 537 44.59 2.52 -2.93
CA GLN A 537 44.76 3.85 -3.54
C GLN A 537 43.85 4.95 -2.97
N LEU A 538 42.60 4.61 -2.65
CA LEU A 538 41.59 5.59 -2.23
C LEU A 538 41.64 5.85 -0.71
N PHE A 539 41.99 4.84 0.08
CA PHE A 539 41.68 4.81 1.53
C PHE A 539 42.88 4.58 2.45
N ASN A 540 44.08 4.27 1.92
CA ASN A 540 45.36 4.06 2.62
C ASN A 540 45.43 2.90 3.64
N SER A 541 44.36 2.61 4.38
CA SER A 541 44.31 1.65 5.49
C SER A 541 43.41 0.43 5.22
N THR A 542 42.55 0.50 4.20
CA THR A 542 41.67 -0.58 3.75
C THR A 542 41.71 -0.70 2.23
N THR A 543 41.12 -1.77 1.69
CA THR A 543 41.01 -1.97 0.24
C THR A 543 39.99 -1.00 -0.39
N ASN A 544 40.18 -0.67 -1.66
CA ASN A 544 39.27 0.17 -2.45
C ASN A 544 37.83 -0.36 -2.38
N TRP A 545 37.65 -1.69 -2.49
CA TRP A 545 36.35 -2.34 -2.28
C TRP A 545 35.80 -2.14 -0.86
N SER A 546 36.55 -2.56 0.16
CA SER A 546 36.06 -2.57 1.54
C SER A 546 35.75 -1.15 2.05
N GLY A 547 36.62 -0.18 1.76
CA GLY A 547 36.36 1.22 2.06
C GLY A 547 35.11 1.75 1.36
N TRP A 548 34.89 1.41 0.08
CA TRP A 548 33.67 1.81 -0.62
C TRP A 548 32.40 1.25 0.03
N GLN A 549 32.42 0.00 0.51
CA GLN A 549 31.27 -0.63 1.16
C GLN A 549 30.96 -0.06 2.55
N THR A 550 31.99 0.28 3.34
CA THR A 550 31.83 0.52 4.79
C THR A 550 32.18 1.92 5.29
N MET A 551 32.86 2.76 4.50
CA MET A 551 33.21 4.12 4.93
C MET A 551 32.10 5.12 4.58
N THR A 552 31.85 6.01 5.53
CA THR A 552 30.82 7.05 5.50
C THR A 552 31.36 8.36 4.94
N GLN A 553 30.49 9.37 4.82
CA GLN A 553 30.91 10.74 4.52
C GLN A 553 31.89 11.35 5.55
N ALA A 554 31.91 10.84 6.79
CA ALA A 554 32.73 11.36 7.89
C ALA A 554 34.17 10.81 7.92
N ASP A 555 34.44 9.72 7.19
CA ASP A 555 35.76 9.11 7.09
C ASP A 555 36.70 9.93 6.20
N ASN A 556 37.98 10.01 6.57
CA ASN A 556 38.96 10.85 5.88
C ASN A 556 40.33 10.13 5.70
N PRO A 557 40.71 9.79 4.46
CA PRO A 557 39.91 9.85 3.23
C PRO A 557 38.75 8.85 3.26
N GLY A 558 37.62 9.25 2.68
CA GLY A 558 36.41 8.43 2.53
C GLY A 558 35.80 8.58 1.12
N PRO A 559 34.80 7.76 0.74
CA PRO A 559 34.28 7.71 -0.64
C PRO A 559 33.75 9.06 -1.16
N SER A 560 33.19 9.87 -0.26
CA SER A 560 32.74 11.25 -0.50
C SER A 560 33.81 12.20 -1.06
N PHE A 561 35.09 11.93 -0.79
CA PHE A 561 36.23 12.71 -1.27
C PHE A 561 36.76 12.26 -2.63
N THR A 562 36.25 11.16 -3.18
CA THR A 562 36.74 10.61 -4.46
C THR A 562 36.23 11.42 -5.67
N SER A 563 37.02 11.44 -6.74
CA SER A 563 36.71 12.20 -7.94
C SER A 563 35.46 11.67 -8.68
N TYR A 564 35.02 10.43 -8.42
CA TYR A 564 33.70 9.92 -8.87
C TYR A 564 32.56 10.64 -8.13
N ALA A 565 32.56 10.60 -6.79
CA ALA A 565 31.57 11.32 -5.98
C ALA A 565 31.52 12.81 -6.34
N LYS A 566 32.69 13.44 -6.45
CA LYS A 566 32.79 14.83 -6.90
C LYS A 566 32.22 15.04 -8.31
N ALA A 567 32.50 14.18 -9.28
CA ALA A 567 32.03 14.38 -10.66
C ALA A 567 30.50 14.34 -10.82
N LEU A 568 29.80 13.54 -9.99
CA LEU A 568 28.34 13.51 -9.91
C LEU A 568 27.80 14.73 -9.15
N HIS A 569 28.40 15.10 -8.02
CA HIS A 569 28.02 16.31 -7.25
C HIS A 569 28.22 17.60 -8.05
N ASP A 570 29.30 17.73 -8.81
CA ASP A 570 29.61 18.83 -9.75
C ASP A 570 28.61 18.89 -10.96
N ALA A 571 27.70 17.94 -11.10
CA ALA A 571 26.64 17.92 -12.13
C ALA A 571 25.22 18.16 -11.55
N ALA A 572 25.10 18.24 -10.22
CA ALA A 572 23.86 18.38 -9.48
C ALA A 572 23.77 19.75 -8.78
N THR A 573 22.75 19.97 -7.95
CA THR A 573 22.67 21.14 -7.07
C THR A 573 22.19 20.70 -5.69
N ALA A 574 23.04 20.89 -4.69
CA ALA A 574 22.69 20.60 -3.30
C ALA A 574 21.59 21.54 -2.79
N ASP A 575 20.80 21.07 -1.83
CA ASP A 575 19.92 21.92 -1.02
C ASP A 575 20.72 22.76 0.00
N LYS A 576 20.04 23.55 0.85
CA LYS A 576 20.70 24.42 1.83
C LYS A 576 21.45 23.67 2.94
N LYS A 577 21.43 22.33 2.93
CA LYS A 577 22.10 21.44 3.89
C LYS A 577 23.25 20.65 3.27
N GLY A 578 23.49 20.80 1.95
CA GLY A 578 24.51 20.03 1.24
C GLY A 578 24.01 18.69 0.68
N LYS A 579 22.69 18.43 0.69
CA LYS A 579 22.12 17.15 0.22
C LYS A 579 21.83 17.21 -1.28
N PHE A 580 22.30 16.20 -2.02
CA PHE A 580 22.11 16.10 -3.48
C PHE A 580 20.94 15.21 -3.88
N GLY A 581 20.50 14.32 -2.98
CA GLY A 581 19.35 13.41 -3.11
C GLY A 581 19.57 12.23 -4.05
N PHE A 582 20.79 11.72 -4.08
CA PHE A 582 21.16 10.42 -4.65
C PHE A 582 22.37 9.84 -3.91
N PHE A 583 22.49 8.51 -3.88
CA PHE A 583 23.67 7.83 -3.37
C PHE A 583 24.72 7.67 -4.47
N VAL A 584 25.98 7.91 -4.13
CA VAL A 584 27.13 7.56 -4.99
C VAL A 584 27.89 6.33 -4.48
N TYR A 585 27.79 6.01 -3.18
CA TYR A 585 28.34 4.81 -2.55
C TYR A 585 27.39 4.27 -1.46
N PRO A 586 27.53 3.01 -1.01
CA PRO A 586 26.59 2.35 -0.08
C PRO A 586 26.31 3.02 1.28
N GLN A 587 27.15 3.95 1.75
CA GLN A 587 26.99 4.65 3.04
C GLN A 587 26.80 6.17 2.87
N ASP A 588 26.29 6.60 1.70
CA ASP A 588 26.14 8.01 1.32
C ASP A 588 24.83 8.65 1.82
N ASN A 589 24.25 8.11 2.90
CA ASN A 589 22.92 8.42 3.40
C ASN A 589 22.67 9.92 3.62
N THR A 590 23.68 10.65 4.11
CA THR A 590 23.61 12.10 4.36
C THR A 590 23.40 12.92 3.09
N SER A 591 23.92 12.46 1.94
CA SER A 591 23.75 13.10 0.64
C SER A 591 22.64 12.47 -0.20
N GLY A 592 22.30 11.19 0.01
CA GLY A 592 21.34 10.43 -0.81
C GLY A 592 19.94 10.20 -0.24
N GLU A 593 19.84 9.68 0.98
CA GLU A 593 18.67 8.96 1.50
C GLU A 593 17.49 9.86 1.88
N PHE A 594 16.27 9.58 1.42
CA PHE A 594 15.06 10.24 1.95
C PHE A 594 14.23 9.30 2.82
N THR A 595 14.72 9.03 4.04
CA THR A 595 13.98 8.29 5.07
C THR A 595 12.83 9.08 5.68
N TYR A 596 11.82 8.35 6.15
CA TYR A 596 10.73 8.85 7.00
C TYR A 596 9.97 10.07 6.43
N VAL A 597 9.89 10.19 5.10
CA VAL A 597 9.12 11.26 4.46
C VAL A 597 7.64 11.03 4.76
N PRO A 598 6.89 12.00 5.34
CA PRO A 598 5.47 11.81 5.61
C PRO A 598 4.70 11.54 4.31
N ASP A 599 3.72 10.64 4.34
CA ASP A 599 2.99 10.22 3.15
C ASP A 599 1.97 11.24 2.61
N SER A 600 1.84 12.38 3.30
CA SER A 600 1.22 13.62 2.83
C SER A 600 2.12 14.51 1.96
N VAL A 601 3.43 14.23 1.91
CA VAL A 601 4.39 14.92 1.03
C VAL A 601 4.27 14.38 -0.39
N GLY A 602 4.00 15.25 -1.35
CA GLY A 602 3.95 14.86 -2.75
C GLY A 602 5.35 14.70 -3.34
N CYS A 603 5.66 13.53 -3.89
CA CYS A 603 6.91 13.28 -4.60
C CYS A 603 6.69 13.29 -6.13
N THR A 604 7.55 14.02 -6.85
CA THR A 604 7.58 14.05 -8.32
C THR A 604 8.95 13.65 -8.82
N VAL A 605 9.03 12.57 -9.59
CA VAL A 605 10.27 12.05 -10.19
C VAL A 605 10.31 12.46 -11.66
N THR A 606 11.41 13.04 -12.12
CA THR A 606 11.60 13.44 -13.52
C THR A 606 12.71 12.64 -14.18
N ILE A 607 12.40 12.04 -15.33
CA ILE A 607 13.35 11.31 -16.18
C ILE A 607 13.85 12.25 -17.28
N TYR A 608 15.15 12.53 -17.34
CA TYR A 608 15.76 13.40 -18.36
C TYR A 608 16.43 12.58 -19.49
N PRO A 609 16.77 13.21 -20.63
CA PRO A 609 17.46 12.53 -21.73
C PRO A 609 18.84 12.02 -21.30
N CYS A 610 19.27 10.90 -21.88
CA CYS A 610 20.61 10.37 -21.65
C CYS A 610 21.69 11.35 -22.14
N ASP A 611 21.56 11.90 -23.35
CA ASP A 611 22.41 13.00 -23.85
C ASP A 611 21.53 14.21 -24.27
N LYS A 612 22.14 15.40 -24.25
CA LYS A 612 21.59 16.71 -24.66
C LYS A 612 22.64 17.45 -25.48
#